data_AF-A0A3D1CGH7-F1
#
_entry.id   AF-A0A3D1CGH7-F1
#
_cell.length_a   1.000
_cell.length_b   1.000
_cell.length_c   1.000
_cell.angle_alpha   90.00
_cell.angle_beta   90.00
_cell.angle_gamma   90.00
#
_symmetry.space_group_name_H-M   'P 1'
#
loop_
_entity.id
_entity.type
_entity.pdbx_description
1 polymer ?
#
loop_
_entity_poly.entity_id
_entity_poly.type
_entity_poly.pdbx_seq_one_letter_code
_entity_poly.pdbx_strand_id
1 'polypeptide(L)'
;MNEVIQKFRRAKLKGSVLIAYVNGKVEVIRSDSTRIDSFTPDITIGVYNAKADESQILEDILHHIEQYERIKAEQSKRLDAALGVLHS
;
A
#
# COMPACT_ATOMS: atom_id res chain seq x y z
N MET A 1 -11.06 -0.50 6.25
CA MET A 1 -11.43 -0.73 4.83
C MET A 1 -12.48 0.27 4.32
N ASN A 2 -13.63 0.41 4.98
CA ASN A 2 -14.73 1.26 4.49
C ASN A 2 -14.37 2.76 4.32
N GLU A 3 -13.57 3.33 5.22
CA GLU A 3 -13.09 4.72 5.10
C GLU A 3 -12.13 4.96 3.93
N VAL A 4 -11.33 3.95 3.56
CA VAL A 4 -10.39 4.03 2.43
C VAL A 4 -11.16 4.08 1.12
N ILE A 5 -12.19 3.23 0.99
CA ILE A 5 -13.09 3.21 -0.17
C ILE A 5 -13.85 4.53 -0.31
N GLN A 6 -14.35 5.09 0.80
CA GLN A 6 -15.03 6.40 0.79
C GLN A 6 -14.10 7.54 0.34
N LYS A 7 -12.86 7.57 0.85
CA LYS A 7 -11.85 8.56 0.43
C LYS A 7 -11.47 8.39 -1.03
N PHE A 8 -11.33 7.15 -1.49
CA PHE A 8 -11.09 6.83 -2.89
C PHE A 8 -12.24 7.31 -3.79
N ARG A 9 -13.50 6.96 -3.49
CA ARG A 9 -14.68 7.41 -4.25
C ARG A 9 -14.72 8.93 -4.41
N ARG A 10 -14.45 9.66 -3.32
CA ARG A 10 -14.41 11.14 -3.34
C ARG A 10 -13.23 11.69 -4.15
N ALA A 11 -12.07 11.05 -4.07
CA ALA A 11 -10.85 11.47 -4.78
C ALA A 11 -10.93 11.17 -6.29
N LYS A 12 -11.50 10.01 -6.67
CA LYS A 12 -11.64 9.49 -8.03
C LYS A 12 -12.47 10.40 -8.93
N LEU A 13 -13.51 11.04 -8.38
CA LEU A 13 -14.37 11.97 -9.13
C LEU A 13 -13.64 13.20 -9.66
N LYS A 14 -12.44 13.50 -9.14
CA LYS A 14 -11.67 14.70 -9.48
C LYS A 14 -10.42 14.44 -10.33
N GLY A 15 -10.13 13.19 -10.72
CA GLY A 15 -8.96 12.84 -11.52
C GLY A 15 -8.29 11.52 -11.12
N SER A 16 -6.96 11.45 -11.25
CA SER A 16 -6.17 10.28 -10.83
C SER A 16 -5.88 10.31 -9.33
N VAL A 17 -5.76 9.14 -8.74
CA VAL A 17 -5.58 8.90 -7.31
C VAL A 17 -4.46 7.90 -7.13
N LEU A 18 -3.48 8.23 -6.30
CA LEU A 18 -2.42 7.34 -5.86
C LEU A 18 -2.85 6.68 -4.55
N ILE A 19 -2.67 5.36 -4.46
CA ILE A 19 -2.88 4.59 -3.24
C ILE A 19 -1.54 4.06 -2.79
N ALA A 20 -1.23 4.26 -1.51
CA ALA A 20 0.03 3.86 -0.92
C ALA A 20 -0.18 3.24 0.46
N TYR A 21 0.76 2.40 0.89
CA TYR A 21 0.79 1.78 2.20
C TYR A 21 1.91 2.38 3.03
N VAL A 22 1.56 3.19 4.03
CA VAL A 22 2.52 3.94 4.85
C VAL A 22 2.27 3.65 6.32
N ASN A 23 3.33 3.25 7.03
CA ASN A 23 3.28 3.02 8.48
C ASN A 23 2.10 2.14 8.94
N GLY A 24 1.80 1.08 8.18
CA GLY A 24 0.72 0.15 8.51
C GLY A 24 -0.68 0.61 8.07
N LYS A 25 -0.80 1.69 7.29
CA LYS A 25 -2.09 2.27 6.88
C LYS A 25 -2.13 2.53 5.37
N VAL A 26 -3.29 2.29 4.77
CA VAL A 26 -3.55 2.67 3.38
C VAL A 26 -3.91 4.15 3.32
N GLU A 27 -3.10 4.93 2.60
CA GLU A 27 -3.36 6.32 2.27
C GLU A 27 -3.84 6.48 0.83
N VAL A 28 -4.73 7.45 0.64
CA VAL A 28 -5.32 7.80 -0.66
C VAL A 28 -4.94 9.25 -0.94
N ILE A 29 -4.13 9.48 -1.96
CA ILE A 29 -3.59 10.80 -2.33
C ILE A 29 -4.09 11.17 -3.71
N ARG A 30 -4.51 12.41 -3.89
CA ARG A 30 -4.93 12.92 -5.21
C ARG A 30 -3.70 13.28 -6.03
N SER A 31 -3.80 13.08 -7.34
CA SER A 31 -2.73 13.44 -8.30
C SER A 31 -2.36 14.93 -8.32
N ASP A 32 -3.27 15.81 -7.93
CA ASP A 32 -3.05 17.26 -7.82
C ASP A 32 -2.48 17.68 -6.44
N SER A 33 -2.16 16.72 -5.56
CA SER A 33 -1.56 17.02 -4.27
C SER A 33 -0.04 17.14 -4.39
N THR A 34 0.53 18.22 -3.83
CA THR A 34 1.99 18.38 -3.68
C THR A 34 2.65 17.26 -2.86
N ARG A 35 1.86 16.49 -2.11
CA ARG A 35 2.36 15.32 -1.38
C ARG A 35 2.71 14.16 -2.31
N ILE A 36 2.20 14.13 -3.55
CA ILE A 36 2.43 12.99 -4.46
C ILE A 36 3.92 12.80 -4.77
N ASP A 37 4.68 13.89 -4.85
CA ASP A 37 6.13 13.88 -5.10
C ASP A 37 6.94 13.29 -3.93
N SER A 38 6.33 13.17 -2.75
CA SER A 38 6.97 12.60 -1.54
C SER A 38 6.78 11.09 -1.40
N PHE A 39 6.03 10.44 -2.30
CA PHE A 39 5.79 9.00 -2.24
C PHE A 39 6.76 8.24 -3.15
N THR A 40 7.39 7.21 -2.59
CA THR A 40 8.30 6.34 -3.34
C THR A 40 7.54 5.14 -3.94
N PRO A 41 8.07 4.52 -5.01
CA PRO A 41 7.45 3.33 -5.60
C PRO A 41 7.29 2.17 -4.62
N ASP A 42 8.21 2.05 -3.65
CA ASP A 42 8.28 0.95 -2.68
C ASP A 42 7.06 0.88 -1.74
N ILE A 43 6.45 2.02 -1.46
CA ILE A 43 5.23 2.14 -0.65
C ILE A 43 3.97 2.33 -1.50
N THR A 44 4.12 2.40 -2.82
CA THR A 44 3.00 2.66 -3.75
C THR A 44 2.32 1.35 -4.10
N ILE A 45 1.02 1.27 -3.83
CA ILE A 45 0.18 0.14 -4.24
C ILE A 45 -0.18 0.30 -5.72
N GLY A 46 -0.62 1.50 -6.12
CA GLY A 46 -1.00 1.77 -7.50
C GLY A 46 -1.52 3.18 -7.74
N VAL A 47 -1.65 3.53 -9.02
CA VAL A 47 -2.25 4.79 -9.48
C VAL A 47 -3.48 4.48 -10.31
N TYR A 48 -4.62 4.99 -9.86
CA TYR A 48 -5.94 4.67 -10.41
C TYR A 48 -6.63 5.94 -10.90
N ASN A 49 -7.37 5.85 -11.99
CA ASN A 49 -8.12 6.97 -12.56
C ASN A 49 -9.63 6.83 -12.32
N ALA A 50 -10.40 7.79 -12.84
CA ALA A 50 -11.86 7.81 -12.75
C ALA A 50 -12.58 6.58 -13.37
N LYS A 51 -11.88 5.72 -14.11
CA LYS A 51 -12.42 4.52 -14.75
C LYS A 51 -12.04 3.22 -14.04
N ALA A 52 -11.13 3.25 -13.05
CA ALA A 52 -10.64 2.06 -12.39
C ALA A 52 -11.75 1.36 -11.57
N ASP A 53 -11.85 0.04 -11.65
CA ASP A 53 -12.86 -0.73 -10.91
C ASP A 53 -12.53 -0.78 -9.40
N GLU A 54 -13.54 -0.63 -8.55
CA GLU A 54 -13.32 -0.60 -7.10
C GLU A 54 -12.91 -1.96 -6.54
N SER A 55 -13.42 -3.05 -7.12
CA SER A 55 -13.10 -4.41 -6.69
C SER A 55 -11.65 -4.74 -7.01
N GLN A 56 -11.20 -4.37 -8.22
CA GLN A 56 -9.80 -4.54 -8.64
C GLN A 56 -8.84 -3.79 -7.71
N ILE A 57 -9.17 -2.55 -7.36
CA ILE A 57 -8.34 -1.75 -6.44
C ILE A 57 -8.26 -2.41 -5.05
N LEU A 58 -9.38 -2.94 -4.57
CA LEU A 58 -9.39 -3.62 -3.27
C LEU A 58 -8.54 -4.90 -3.31
N GLU A 59 -8.59 -5.64 -4.41
CA GLU A 59 -7.75 -6.81 -4.61
C GLU A 59 -6.26 -6.43 -4.61
N ASP A 60 -5.88 -5.36 -5.33
CA ASP A 60 -4.50 -4.87 -5.35
C ASP A 60 -4.02 -4.44 -3.94
N ILE A 61 -4.86 -3.74 -3.19
CA ILE A 61 -4.57 -3.31 -1.81
C ILE A 61 -4.33 -4.53 -0.92
N LEU A 62 -5.24 -5.51 -0.96
CA LEU A 62 -5.14 -6.72 -0.16
C LEU A 62 -3.89 -7.51 -0.53
N HIS A 63 -3.66 -7.71 -1.82
CA HIS A 63 -2.50 -8.43 -2.32
C HIS A 63 -1.19 -7.78 -1.88
N HIS A 64 -1.08 -6.45 -1.98
CA HIS A 64 0.11 -5.73 -1.56
C HIS A 64 0.37 -5.86 -0.05
N ILE A 65 -0.68 -5.78 0.77
CA ILE A 65 -0.56 -5.96 2.23
C ILE A 65 -0.12 -7.40 2.56
N GLU A 66 -0.72 -8.41 1.92
CA GLU A 66 -0.36 -9.82 2.12
C GLU A 66 1.11 -10.10 1.73
N GLN A 67 1.56 -9.55 0.60
CA GLN A 67 2.96 -9.64 0.18
C GLN A 67 3.88 -8.99 1.23
N TYR A 68 3.52 -7.80 1.71
CA TYR A 68 4.31 -7.09 2.73
C TYR A 68 4.40 -7.88 4.04
N GLU A 69 3.29 -8.42 4.54
CA GLU A 69 3.28 -9.25 5.75
C GLU A 69 4.08 -10.53 5.58
N ARG A 70 3.99 -11.18 4.41
CA ARG A 70 4.77 -12.38 4.09
C ARG A 70 6.27 -12.09 4.08
N ILE A 71 6.70 -11.01 3.42
CA ILE A 71 8.11 -10.60 3.37
C ILE A 71 8.62 -10.29 4.78
N LYS A 72 7.85 -9.54 5.57
CA LYS A 72 8.23 -9.21 6.95
C LYS A 72 8.35 -10.45 7.83
N ALA A 73 7.42 -11.39 7.72
CA ALA A 73 7.48 -12.66 8.44
C ALA A 73 8.70 -13.51 8.03
N GLU A 74 9.03 -13.53 6.74
CA GLU A 74 10.21 -14.25 6.24
C GLU A 74 11.52 -13.60 6.68
N GLN A 75 11.59 -12.26 6.68
CA GLN A 75 12.73 -11.51 7.22
C GLN A 75 12.91 -11.77 8.72
N SER A 76 11.83 -11.81 9.51
CA SER A 76 11.90 -12.15 10.93
C SER A 76 12.47 -13.55 11.12
N LYS A 77 11.95 -14.56 10.40
CA LYS A 77 12.46 -15.95 10.49
C LYS A 77 13.94 -16.06 10.14
N ARG A 78 14.39 -15.34 9.11
CA ARG A 78 15.82 -15.29 8.73
C ARG A 78 16.67 -14.63 9.81
N LEU A 79 16.17 -13.56 10.43
CA LEU A 79 16.86 -12.86 11.51
C LEU A 79 16.96 -13.75 12.76
N ASP A 80 15.86 -14.37 13.18
CA ASP A 80 15.82 -15.33 14.28
C ASP A 80 16.79 -16.50 14.06
N ALA A 81 16.84 -17.04 12.82
CA ALA A 81 17.80 -18.08 12.46
C ALA A 81 19.26 -17.59 12.53
N ALA A 82 19.56 -16.39 12.02
CA ALA A 82 20.90 -15.82 12.07
C ALA A 82 21.36 -15.52 13.52
N LEU A 83 20.46 -15.01 14.36
CA LEU A 83 20.73 -14.74 15.77
C LEU A 83 20.89 -16.04 16.58
N GLY A 84 20.11 -17.09 16.27
CA GLY A 84 20.26 -18.42 16.87
C GLY A 84 21.56 -19.11 16.50
N VAL A 85 22.05 -18.94 15.27
CA VAL A 85 23.37 -19.45 14.82
C VAL A 85 24.53 -18.68 15.46
N LEU A 86 24.39 -17.39 15.74
CA LEU A 86 25.43 -16.60 16.42
C LEU A 86 25.57 -16.91 17.92
N HIS A 87 24.54 -17.47 18.55
CA HIS A 87 24.53 -17.83 19.98
C HIS A 87 24.79 -19.33 20.26
N SER A 88 25.08 -20.13 19.23
CA SER A 88 25.41 -21.56 19.35
C SER A 88 26.90 -21.80 19.11
#